data_AF-A0AAD7LK16-F1
#
_entry.id   AF-A0AAD7LK16-F1
#
_cell.length_a   1.000
_cell.length_b   1.000
_cell.length_c   1.000
_cell.angle_alpha   90.00
_cell.angle_beta   90.00
_cell.angle_gamma   90.00
#
_symmetry.space_group_name_H-M   'P 1'
#
loop_
_entity.id
_entity.type
_entity.pdbx_description
1 polymer ?
#
loop_
_entity_poly.entity_id
_entity_poly.type
_entity_poly.pdbx_seq_one_letter_code
_entity_poly.pdbx_strand_id
1 'polypeptide(L)'
;MENIRTPFKGIIDDFKGRTACYKEDWKCALCSGVRILAPTFYIFFASALPVIAFGEQLNRDTDGSLSTVETLASTAICGIIHSIFGGQPLLILGVAEPTVIMYTYLYNFSKGIPELGTKLYLAWASWVCVWTALFLFLLAIFNVCTIITRFTRIAGELFGMLITVLFIQEAIKGVMG
;
A
#
# COMPACT_ATOMS: atom_id res chain seq x y z
N MET A 1 19.83 -19.77 -9.02
CA MET A 1 19.94 -19.85 -7.54
C MET A 1 21.20 -19.15 -7.01
N GLU A 2 21.79 -18.20 -7.73
CA GLU A 2 22.95 -17.44 -7.23
C GLU A 2 22.56 -16.28 -6.30
N ASN A 3 21.33 -15.74 -6.42
CA ASN A 3 20.89 -14.58 -5.62
C ASN A 3 20.76 -14.85 -4.10
N ILE A 4 20.62 -16.11 -3.66
CA ILE A 4 20.58 -16.45 -2.22
C ILE A 4 21.98 -16.37 -1.58
N ARG A 5 23.06 -16.47 -2.37
CA ARG A 5 24.43 -16.58 -1.84
C ARG A 5 25.05 -15.24 -1.41
N THR A 6 24.45 -14.12 -1.80
CA THR A 6 24.92 -12.77 -1.44
C THR A 6 23.76 -11.96 -0.87
N PRO A 7 23.51 -12.00 0.45
CA PRO A 7 22.46 -11.17 1.05
C PRO A 7 22.72 -9.69 0.74
N PHE A 8 21.67 -8.88 0.65
CA PHE A 8 21.69 -7.43 0.35
C PHE A 8 22.08 -7.01 -1.07
N LYS A 9 22.55 -7.91 -1.95
CA LYS A 9 22.96 -7.54 -3.31
C LYS A 9 21.85 -6.81 -4.09
N GLY A 10 20.62 -7.32 -4.03
CA GLY A 10 19.46 -6.68 -4.68
C GLY A 10 19.22 -5.25 -4.20
N ILE A 11 19.28 -5.01 -2.89
CA ILE A 11 19.08 -3.68 -2.29
C ILE A 11 20.15 -2.70 -2.77
N ILE A 12 21.41 -3.15 -2.88
CA ILE A 12 22.51 -2.30 -3.36
C ILE A 12 22.30 -1.92 -4.83
N ASP A 13 21.88 -2.88 -5.65
CA ASP A 13 21.64 -2.65 -7.08
C ASP A 13 20.45 -1.69 -7.29
N ASP A 14 19.36 -1.87 -6.52
CA ASP A 14 18.20 -0.98 -6.52
C ASP A 14 18.57 0.46 -6.11
N PHE A 15 19.39 0.61 -5.07
CA PHE A 15 19.84 1.92 -4.59
C PHE A 15 20.73 2.62 -5.62
N LYS A 16 21.66 1.90 -6.27
CA LYS A 16 22.48 2.44 -7.36
C LYS A 16 21.64 2.87 -8.56
N GLY A 17 20.64 2.08 -8.92
CA GLY A 17 19.69 2.43 -9.98
C GLY A 17 18.92 3.71 -9.67
N ARG A 18 18.37 3.83 -8.45
CA ARG A 18 17.58 5.00 -8.05
C ARG A 18 18.41 6.28 -7.94
N THR A 19 19.60 6.19 -7.34
CA THR A 19 20.47 7.36 -7.10
C THR A 19 20.96 8.01 -8.39
N ALA A 20 21.14 7.24 -9.47
CA ALA A 20 21.52 7.78 -10.78
C ALA A 20 20.48 8.77 -11.33
N CYS A 21 19.19 8.49 -11.17
CA CYS A 21 18.10 9.31 -11.71
C CYS A 21 17.58 10.37 -10.70
N TYR A 22 17.78 10.16 -9.40
CA TYR A 22 17.14 10.99 -8.36
C TYR A 22 17.39 12.49 -8.52
N LYS A 23 18.64 12.89 -8.84
CA LYS A 23 18.98 14.32 -9.04
C LYS A 23 18.31 14.91 -10.28
N GLU A 24 18.11 14.11 -11.32
CA GLU A 24 17.47 14.54 -12.56
C GLU A 24 15.96 14.73 -12.35
N ASP A 25 15.30 13.85 -11.60
CA ASP A 25 13.87 13.97 -11.30
C ASP A 25 13.51 15.32 -10.67
N TRP A 26 14.28 15.77 -9.67
CA TRP A 26 14.06 17.06 -9.01
C TRP A 26 14.28 18.24 -9.96
N LYS A 27 15.29 18.16 -10.84
CA LYS A 27 15.53 19.21 -11.85
C LYS A 27 14.38 19.26 -12.85
N CYS A 28 13.97 18.11 -13.38
CA CYS A 28 12.89 17.99 -14.33
C CYS A 28 11.55 18.47 -13.74
N ALA A 29 11.26 18.13 -12.48
CA ALA A 29 10.07 18.61 -11.79
C ALA A 29 10.05 20.14 -11.65
N LEU A 30 11.18 20.76 -11.26
CA LEU A 30 11.30 22.22 -11.16
C LEU A 30 11.24 22.92 -12.53
N CYS A 31 11.85 22.34 -13.56
CA CYS A 31 11.81 22.86 -14.93
C CYS A 31 10.43 22.77 -15.59
N SER A 32 9.58 21.83 -15.14
CA SER A 32 8.24 21.62 -15.69
C SER A 32 7.24 22.74 -15.33
N GLY A 33 7.59 23.61 -14.36
CA GLY A 33 6.78 24.76 -13.96
C GLY A 33 5.37 24.35 -13.53
N VAL A 34 4.36 25.10 -13.97
CA VAL A 34 2.95 24.89 -13.60
C VAL A 34 2.30 23.66 -14.24
N ARG A 35 2.92 23.04 -15.26
CA ARG A 35 2.34 21.90 -15.98
C ARG A 35 2.16 20.67 -15.10
N ILE A 36 2.95 20.56 -14.02
CA ILE A 36 2.84 19.46 -13.05
C ILE A 36 1.60 19.58 -12.16
N LEU A 37 1.00 20.77 -12.04
CA LEU A 37 -0.16 20.96 -11.16
C LEU A 37 -1.39 20.17 -11.63
N ALA A 38 -1.65 20.14 -12.93
CA ALA A 38 -2.80 19.42 -13.49
C ALA A 38 -2.77 17.91 -13.16
N PRO A 39 -1.69 17.15 -13.43
CA PRO A 39 -1.62 15.74 -13.04
C PRO A 39 -1.59 15.56 -11.52
N THR A 40 -0.97 16.48 -10.75
CA THR A 40 -1.00 16.41 -9.28
C THR A 40 -2.41 16.49 -8.73
N PHE A 41 -3.23 17.44 -9.20
CA PHE A 41 -4.63 17.55 -8.78
C PHE A 41 -5.46 16.33 -9.21
N TYR A 42 -5.25 15.86 -10.45
CA TYR A 42 -5.96 14.67 -10.95
C TYR A 42 -5.66 13.44 -10.07
N ILE A 43 -4.39 13.16 -9.79
CA ILE A 43 -3.97 12.03 -8.96
C ILE A 43 -4.39 12.22 -7.49
N PHE A 44 -4.38 13.45 -6.97
CA PHE A 44 -4.89 13.74 -5.63
C PHE A 44 -6.36 13.28 -5.48
N PHE A 45 -7.25 13.71 -6.37
CA PHE A 45 -8.65 13.29 -6.29
C PHE A 45 -8.83 11.80 -6.60
N ALA A 46 -8.09 11.27 -7.58
CA ALA A 46 -8.15 9.86 -7.93
C ALA A 46 -7.70 8.93 -6.79
N SER A 47 -6.80 9.40 -5.91
CA SER A 47 -6.30 8.64 -4.75
C SER A 47 -7.08 8.92 -3.45
N ALA A 48 -7.58 10.14 -3.25
CA ALA A 48 -8.32 10.50 -2.04
C ALA A 48 -9.70 9.83 -1.98
N LEU A 49 -10.44 9.78 -3.09
CA LEU A 49 -11.80 9.22 -3.12
C LEU A 49 -11.84 7.73 -2.71
N PRO A 50 -11.01 6.83 -3.27
CA PRO A 50 -10.96 5.44 -2.81
C PRO A 50 -10.60 5.31 -1.33
N VAL A 51 -9.65 6.14 -0.85
CA VAL A 51 -9.19 6.09 0.55
C VAL A 51 -10.30 6.51 1.52
N ILE A 52 -11.12 7.50 1.13
CA ILE A 52 -12.28 7.91 1.92
C ILE A 52 -13.32 6.79 1.94
N ALA A 53 -13.63 6.19 0.79
CA ALA A 53 -14.60 5.10 0.69
C ALA A 53 -14.18 3.87 1.51
N PHE A 54 -12.93 3.42 1.34
CA PHE A 54 -12.38 2.29 2.09
C PHE A 54 -12.17 2.61 3.58
N GLY A 55 -11.85 3.86 3.91
CA GLY A 55 -11.76 4.33 5.30
C GLY A 55 -13.12 4.28 6.00
N GLU A 56 -14.20 4.67 5.31
CA GLU A 56 -15.55 4.57 5.87
C GLU A 56 -16.03 3.12 5.98
N GLN A 57 -15.69 2.28 5.00
CA GLN A 57 -15.94 0.84 5.10
C GLN A 57 -15.23 0.24 6.32
N LEU A 58 -13.97 0.60 6.54
CA LEU A 58 -13.20 0.14 7.69
C LEU A 58 -13.78 0.66 9.02
N ASN A 59 -14.25 1.91 9.04
CA ASN A 59 -14.94 2.50 10.19
C ASN A 59 -16.21 1.72 10.55
N ARG A 60 -17.03 1.36 9.56
CA ARG A 60 -18.24 0.54 9.75
C ARG A 60 -17.91 -0.88 10.21
N ASP A 61 -16.93 -1.52 9.58
CA ASP A 61 -16.60 -2.92 9.84
C ASP A 61 -15.83 -3.14 11.16
N THR A 62 -15.20 -2.09 11.69
CA THR A 62 -14.41 -2.14 12.95
C THR A 62 -15.10 -1.47 14.14
N ASP A 63 -16.42 -1.24 14.07
CA ASP A 63 -17.22 -0.49 15.05
C ASP A 63 -16.57 0.84 15.49
N GLY A 64 -15.97 1.58 14.55
CA GLY A 64 -15.31 2.84 14.83
C GLY A 64 -13.92 2.73 15.47
N SER A 65 -13.32 1.54 15.52
CA SER A 65 -11.96 1.35 16.04
C SER A 65 -10.89 1.88 15.09
N LEU A 66 -11.16 1.89 13.79
CA LEU A 66 -10.32 2.50 12.75
C LEU A 66 -11.14 3.45 11.90
N SER A 67 -10.80 4.73 11.90
CA SER A 67 -11.56 5.76 11.21
C SER A 67 -11.02 6.11 9.83
N THR A 68 -11.86 6.74 9.02
CA THR A 68 -11.51 7.34 7.73
C THR A 68 -10.35 8.33 7.85
N VAL A 69 -10.29 9.10 8.95
CA VAL A 69 -9.20 10.08 9.16
C VAL A 69 -7.84 9.42 9.39
N GLU A 70 -7.80 8.28 10.08
CA GLU A 70 -6.57 7.53 10.32
C GLU A 70 -6.08 6.86 9.04
N THR A 71 -7.02 6.37 8.23
CA THR A 71 -6.75 5.79 6.91
C THR A 71 -6.17 6.83 5.95
N LEU A 72 -6.74 8.05 5.95
CA LEU A 72 -6.20 9.20 5.20
C LEU A 72 -4.81 9.61 5.70
N ALA A 73 -4.63 9.74 7.01
CA ALA A 73 -3.35 10.09 7.60
C ALA A 73 -2.26 9.06 7.26
N SER A 74 -2.57 7.77 7.37
CA SER A 74 -1.68 6.67 7.00
C SER A 74 -1.25 6.76 5.54
N THR A 75 -2.20 6.96 4.63
CA THR A 75 -1.92 7.08 3.19
C THR A 75 -1.06 8.31 2.89
N ALA A 76 -1.36 9.45 3.51
CA ALA A 76 -0.61 10.69 3.29
C ALA A 76 0.84 10.58 3.81
N ILE A 77 1.04 10.11 5.04
CA ILE A 77 2.37 9.97 5.65
C ILE A 77 3.21 8.96 4.86
N CYS A 78 2.65 7.78 4.59
CA CYS A 78 3.37 6.74 3.84
C CYS A 78 3.64 7.19 2.40
N GLY A 79 2.72 7.93 1.77
CA GLY A 79 2.90 8.51 0.43
C GLY A 79 4.04 9.53 0.36
N ILE A 80 4.14 10.43 1.35
CA ILE A 80 5.26 11.39 1.45
C ILE A 80 6.58 10.64 1.62
N ILE A 81 6.65 9.68 2.57
CA ILE A 81 7.86 8.89 2.81
C ILE A 81 8.25 8.12 1.54
N HIS A 82 7.30 7.47 0.87
CA HIS A 82 7.55 6.73 -0.36
C HIS A 82 7.97 7.63 -1.52
N SER A 83 7.42 8.85 -1.65
CA SER A 83 7.82 9.76 -2.73
C SER A 83 9.28 10.23 -2.60
N ILE A 84 9.79 10.33 -1.38
CA ILE A 84 11.17 10.76 -1.09
C ILE A 84 12.16 9.59 -1.14
N PHE A 85 11.82 8.45 -0.52
CA PHE A 85 12.75 7.33 -0.32
C PHE A 85 12.46 6.11 -1.22
N GLY A 86 11.36 6.13 -1.97
CA GLY A 86 10.93 5.01 -2.80
C GLY A 86 11.82 4.77 -4.02
N GLY A 87 11.91 3.50 -4.43
CA GLY A 87 12.62 3.07 -5.63
C GLY A 87 11.88 3.40 -6.94
N GLN A 88 10.57 3.65 -6.90
CA GLN A 88 9.74 3.91 -8.06
C GLN A 88 8.83 5.14 -7.82
N PRO A 89 9.19 6.34 -8.30
CA PRO A 89 8.44 7.58 -8.03
C PRO A 89 7.06 7.63 -8.68
N LEU A 90 6.78 6.80 -9.69
CA LEU A 90 5.45 6.72 -10.32
C LEU A 90 4.46 5.82 -9.57
N LEU A 91 4.90 5.15 -8.50
CA LEU A 91 4.03 4.30 -7.70
C LEU A 91 3.12 5.15 -6.81
N ILE A 92 1.81 4.96 -6.94
CA ILE A 92 0.81 5.61 -6.08
C ILE A 92 0.50 4.67 -4.93
N LEU A 93 0.87 5.09 -3.72
CA LEU A 93 0.55 4.35 -2.50
C LEU A 93 -0.87 4.66 -2.05
N GLY A 94 -1.64 3.64 -1.69
CA GLY A 94 -3.00 3.78 -1.21
C GLY A 94 -3.48 2.53 -0.49
N VAL A 95 -4.63 2.65 0.17
CA VAL A 95 -5.34 1.52 0.76
C VAL A 95 -6.15 0.83 -0.32
N ALA A 96 -6.02 -0.50 -0.39
CA ALA A 96 -6.77 -1.34 -1.29
C ALA A 96 -7.72 -2.26 -0.50
N GLU A 97 -8.78 -2.71 -1.16
CA GLU A 97 -9.80 -3.58 -0.55
C GLU A 97 -9.22 -4.82 0.16
N PRO A 98 -8.21 -5.55 -0.37
CA PRO A 98 -7.62 -6.68 0.37
C PRO A 98 -7.07 -6.28 1.74
N THR A 99 -6.58 -5.04 1.87
CA THR A 99 -6.13 -4.53 3.17
C THR A 99 -7.31 -4.35 4.11
N VAL A 100 -8.40 -3.73 3.64
CA VAL A 100 -9.64 -3.55 4.43
C VAL A 100 -10.18 -4.90 4.91
N ILE A 101 -10.31 -5.88 4.01
CA ILE A 101 -10.78 -7.23 4.34
C ILE A 101 -9.91 -7.87 5.43
N MET A 102 -8.59 -7.74 5.33
CA MET A 102 -7.67 -8.29 6.34
C MET A 102 -7.81 -7.60 7.70
N TYR A 103 -7.97 -6.27 7.74
CA TYR A 103 -8.19 -5.54 8.99
C TYR A 103 -9.54 -5.88 9.63
N THR A 104 -10.60 -6.03 8.84
CA THR A 104 -11.92 -6.52 9.29
C THR A 104 -11.82 -7.95 9.83
N TYR A 105 -11.05 -8.83 9.17
CA TYR A 105 -10.81 -10.18 9.67
C TYR A 105 -10.06 -10.17 11.02
N LEU A 106 -9.00 -9.38 11.15
CA LEU A 106 -8.27 -9.23 12.42
C LEU A 106 -9.16 -8.69 13.53
N TYR A 107 -10.09 -7.80 13.20
CA TYR A 107 -11.05 -7.24 14.14
C TYR A 107 -12.02 -8.32 14.64
N ASN A 108 -12.64 -9.06 13.73
CA ASN A 108 -13.53 -10.18 14.06
C ASN A 108 -12.81 -11.29 14.83
N PHE A 109 -11.56 -11.57 14.49
CA PHE A 109 -10.70 -12.50 15.23
C PHE A 109 -10.50 -12.02 16.67
N SER A 110 -10.21 -10.73 16.88
CA SER A 110 -10.03 -10.18 18.22
C SER A 110 -11.30 -10.21 19.08
N LYS A 111 -12.46 -9.97 18.46
CA LYS A 111 -13.78 -10.12 19.09
C LYS A 111 -14.08 -11.56 19.53
N GLY A 112 -13.66 -12.53 18.72
CA GLY A 112 -13.90 -13.96 18.98
C GLY A 112 -13.05 -14.53 20.12
N ILE A 113 -12.01 -13.82 20.57
CA ILE A 113 -11.11 -14.25 21.64
C ILE A 113 -11.47 -13.52 22.94
N PRO A 114 -11.96 -14.23 23.98
CA PRO A 114 -12.41 -13.62 25.24
C PRO A 114 -11.34 -12.78 25.95
N GLU A 115 -10.07 -13.14 25.83
CA GLU A 115 -8.94 -12.46 26.51
C GLU A 115 -8.49 -11.17 25.81
N LEU A 116 -8.70 -11.06 24.49
CA LEU A 116 -8.26 -9.90 23.70
C LEU A 116 -9.37 -8.85 23.63
N GLY A 117 -10.57 -9.29 23.23
CA GLY A 117 -11.72 -8.42 23.01
C GLY A 117 -11.46 -7.29 22.01
N THR A 118 -12.40 -6.34 21.93
CA THR A 118 -12.30 -5.18 21.02
C THR A 118 -11.29 -4.13 21.50
N LYS A 119 -11.06 -4.03 22.81
CA LYS A 119 -10.19 -2.98 23.40
C LYS A 119 -8.73 -3.13 23.03
N LEU A 120 -8.25 -4.36 22.83
CA LEU A 120 -6.85 -4.65 22.48
C LEU A 120 -6.63 -4.87 20.98
N TYR A 121 -7.65 -4.64 20.15
CA TYR A 121 -7.56 -4.77 18.69
C TYR A 121 -6.39 -3.97 18.09
N LEU A 122 -6.24 -2.69 18.48
CA LEU A 122 -5.17 -1.83 17.96
C LEU A 122 -3.78 -2.35 18.33
N ALA A 123 -3.60 -2.86 19.55
CA ALA A 123 -2.34 -3.45 20.00
C ALA A 123 -2.05 -4.76 19.23
N TRP A 124 -3.08 -5.57 18.99
CA TRP A 124 -2.98 -6.80 18.20
C TRP A 124 -2.59 -6.49 16.74
N ALA A 125 -3.28 -5.56 16.09
CA ALA A 125 -2.98 -5.13 14.73
C ALA A 125 -1.53 -4.57 14.63
N SER A 126 -1.09 -3.81 15.64
CA SER A 126 0.28 -3.30 15.72
C SER A 126 1.31 -4.43 15.77
N TRP A 127 1.05 -5.50 16.54
CA TRP A 127 1.95 -6.65 16.60
C TRP A 127 2.01 -7.42 15.27
N VAL A 128 0.87 -7.54 14.58
CA VAL A 128 0.82 -8.10 13.22
C VAL A 128 1.67 -7.26 12.26
N CYS A 129 1.63 -5.93 12.36
CA CYS A 129 2.49 -5.04 11.58
C CYS A 129 3.99 -5.24 11.88
N VAL A 130 4.37 -5.45 13.14
CA VAL A 130 5.78 -5.74 13.52
C VAL A 130 6.29 -7.00 12.83
N TRP A 131 5.52 -8.09 12.88
CA TRP A 131 5.89 -9.34 12.20
C TRP A 131 5.91 -9.18 10.68
N THR A 132 4.93 -8.48 10.12
CA THR A 132 4.86 -8.19 8.68
C THR A 132 6.11 -7.42 8.23
N ALA A 133 6.52 -6.39 8.97
CA ALA A 133 7.75 -5.64 8.68
C ALA A 133 9.00 -6.53 8.77
N LEU A 134 9.11 -7.38 9.79
CA LEU A 134 10.21 -8.32 9.93
C LEU A 134 10.30 -9.27 8.72
N PHE A 135 9.17 -9.86 8.29
CA PHE A 135 9.15 -10.72 7.12
C PHE A 135 9.51 -9.97 5.83
N LEU A 136 9.02 -8.74 5.65
CA LEU A 136 9.40 -7.91 4.50
C LEU A 136 10.90 -7.62 4.46
N PHE A 137 11.54 -7.32 5.60
CA PHE A 137 12.99 -7.16 5.68
C PHE A 137 13.74 -8.44 5.30
N LEU A 138 13.30 -9.60 5.80
CA LEU A 138 13.91 -10.88 5.44
C LEU A 138 13.79 -11.15 3.94
N LEU A 139 12.60 -10.97 3.36
CA LEU A 139 12.37 -11.15 1.92
C LEU A 139 13.25 -10.23 1.07
N ALA A 140 13.46 -8.98 1.51
CA ALA A 140 14.34 -8.02 0.85
C ALA A 140 15.82 -8.44 0.93
N ILE A 141 16.30 -8.88 2.11
CA ILE A 141 17.69 -9.32 2.31
C ILE A 141 18.02 -10.52 1.43
N PHE A 142 17.10 -11.48 1.32
CA PHE A 142 17.26 -12.69 0.50
C PHE A 142 16.91 -12.48 -0.98
N ASN A 143 16.58 -11.26 -1.40
CA ASN A 143 16.22 -10.91 -2.76
C ASN A 143 15.13 -11.82 -3.36
N VAL A 144 14.11 -12.15 -2.55
CA VAL A 144 12.99 -13.00 -2.96
C VAL A 144 12.14 -12.32 -4.04
N CYS A 145 12.23 -11.00 -4.16
CA CYS A 145 11.60 -10.18 -5.21
C CYS A 145 11.93 -10.69 -6.63
N THR A 146 13.04 -11.41 -6.84
CA THR A 146 13.35 -12.06 -8.13
C THR A 146 12.22 -13.00 -8.60
N ILE A 147 11.39 -13.54 -7.70
CA ILE A 147 10.23 -14.38 -8.06
C ILE A 147 9.23 -13.65 -8.96
N ILE A 148 9.17 -12.31 -8.90
CA ILE A 148 8.26 -11.54 -9.74
C ILE A 148 8.55 -11.72 -11.24
N THR A 149 9.78 -12.08 -11.63
CA THR A 149 10.11 -12.36 -13.04
C THR A 149 9.47 -13.67 -13.54
N ARG A 150 8.97 -14.51 -12.63
CA ARG A 150 8.19 -15.72 -12.95
C ARG A 150 6.69 -15.43 -13.07
N PHE A 151 6.21 -14.27 -12.62
CA PHE A 151 4.82 -13.87 -12.86
C PHE A 151 4.60 -13.67 -14.35
N THR A 152 3.65 -14.42 -14.90
CA THR A 152 3.29 -14.31 -16.31
C THR A 152 2.39 -13.10 -16.53
N ARG A 153 2.37 -12.61 -17.78
CA ARG A 153 1.45 -11.55 -18.21
C ARG A 153 -0.01 -11.87 -17.88
N ILE A 154 -0.41 -13.13 -18.07
CA ILE A 154 -1.77 -13.61 -17.75
C ILE A 154 -2.09 -13.40 -16.27
N ALA A 155 -1.17 -13.73 -15.37
CA ALA A 155 -1.38 -13.52 -13.93
C ALA A 155 -1.56 -12.03 -13.58
N GLY A 156 -0.76 -11.15 -14.20
CA GLY A 156 -0.90 -9.70 -14.04
C GLY A 156 -2.23 -9.15 -14.56
N GLU A 157 -2.65 -9.59 -15.75
CA GLU A 157 -3.93 -9.18 -16.34
C GLU A 157 -5.13 -9.68 -15.54
N LEU A 158 -5.10 -10.93 -15.05
CA LEU A 158 -6.14 -11.48 -14.18
C LEU A 158 -6.22 -10.75 -12.84
N PHE A 159 -5.08 -10.42 -12.24
CA PHE A 159 -5.05 -9.63 -11.01
C PHE A 159 -5.63 -8.23 -11.22
N GLY A 160 -5.26 -7.55 -12.30
CA GLY A 160 -5.83 -6.25 -12.64
C GLY A 160 -7.34 -6.31 -12.90
N MET A 161 -7.81 -7.36 -13.59
CA MET A 161 -9.24 -7.60 -13.81
C MET A 161 -9.99 -7.78 -12.48
N LEU A 162 -9.45 -8.59 -11.56
CA LEU A 162 -10.03 -8.80 -10.24
C LEU A 162 -10.21 -7.48 -9.49
N ILE A 163 -9.16 -6.65 -9.43
CA ILE A 163 -9.22 -5.34 -8.78
C ILE A 163 -10.27 -4.44 -9.44
N THR A 164 -10.38 -4.48 -10.77
CA THR A 164 -11.37 -3.67 -11.51
C THR A 164 -12.80 -4.07 -11.17
N VAL A 165 -13.09 -5.38 -11.14
CA VAL A 165 -14.42 -5.90 -10.80
C VAL A 165 -14.79 -5.54 -9.36
N LEU A 166 -13.85 -5.72 -8.43
CA LEU A 166 -13.99 -5.34 -7.03
C LEU A 166 -14.29 -3.85 -6.86
N PHE A 167 -13.57 -2.98 -7.58
CA PHE A 167 -13.81 -1.55 -7.55
C PHE A 167 -15.19 -1.15 -8.08
N ILE A 168 -15.68 -1.81 -9.14
CA ILE A 168 -17.04 -1.62 -9.66
C ILE A 168 -18.08 -2.09 -8.64
N GLN A 169 -17.86 -3.23 -7.98
CA GLN A 169 -18.76 -3.74 -6.95
C GLN A 169 -18.90 -2.75 -5.79
N GLU A 170 -17.80 -2.24 -5.26
CA GLU A 170 -17.83 -1.28 -4.16
C GLU A 170 -18.45 0.06 -4.58
N ALA A 171 -18.24 0.50 -5.82
CA ALA A 171 -18.94 1.67 -6.35
C ALA A 171 -20.47 1.46 -6.38
N ILE A 172 -20.94 0.28 -6.82
CA ILE A 172 -22.37 -0.06 -6.83
C ILE A 172 -22.93 -0.12 -5.40
N LYS A 173 -22.23 -0.80 -4.47
CA LYS A 173 -22.65 -0.85 -3.06
C LYS A 173 -22.75 0.54 -2.46
N GLY A 174 -21.76 1.40 -2.71
CA GLY A 174 -21.76 2.79 -2.25
C GLY A 174 -22.94 3.62 -2.76
N VAL A 175 -23.45 3.32 -3.96
CA VAL A 175 -24.65 3.98 -4.51
C VAL A 175 -25.95 3.43 -3.92
N MET A 176 -26.01 2.12 -3.63
CA MET A 176 -27.23 1.47 -3.14
C MET A 176 -27.44 1.54 -1.62
N GLY A 177 -26.38 1.83 -0.83
CA GLY A 177 -26.43 1.96 0.64
C GLY A 177 -26.02 0.70 1.40
#